data_AF-A0AAV1J7T4-F1
#
_entry.id   AF-A0AAV1J7T4-F1
#
_cell.length_a   1.000
_cell.length_b   1.000
_cell.length_c   1.000
_cell.angle_alpha   90.00
_cell.angle_beta   90.00
_cell.angle_gamma   90.00
#
_symmetry.space_group_name_H-M   'P 1'
#
loop_
_entity.id
_entity.type
_entity.pdbx_description
1 polymer ?
#
loop_
_entity_poly.entity_id
_entity_poly.type
_entity_poly.pdbx_seq_one_letter_code
_entity_poly.pdbx_strand_id
1 'polypeptide(L)'
;MSDKIVFIGVLASSNSIQDLKAFRGYLCIENGVITGVGANETFEDLKGKGKFDDFQIQYLEPNQFLMPGFVDCHTHAPQFPNIGLGLDRPLLEWLDKYTFPLESRYKDVEFAAKVYDRVVQRLLQNGTTTACYFGTLHKEGSLELAKSAIKHKQRALVGKVSMNIKNDAGYYNATRKELNETEEFVQCILHYKNELVQPVVTPRFAVSCDTELMSGLSQIARKYDCHIQSHISENRKEIEHVLKYFSGYQTYSEVYDRSGILTKKCIMAHAVYLSEKEMEVFARKGVSVAHCPASNTRLRSGLCPVRKLLNNNVVVGLGTDVSGGDSASILDAVRRTMDVSTHLEFQGNPEHAINWREAFYLATLGGSHSVESGS
;
A
#
# COMPACT_ATOMS: atom_id res chain seq x y z
N MET A 1 3.23 -33.08 -2.27
CA MET A 1 2.74 -33.18 -3.66
C MET A 1 3.18 -31.90 -4.34
N SER A 2 3.83 -31.96 -5.50
CA SER A 2 4.18 -30.74 -6.25
C SER A 2 2.88 -30.14 -6.80
N ASP A 3 2.54 -28.93 -6.40
CA ASP A 3 1.39 -28.20 -6.95
C ASP A 3 1.77 -27.68 -8.33
N LYS A 4 1.53 -28.51 -9.35
CA LYS A 4 1.70 -28.19 -10.76
C LYS A 4 0.33 -28.00 -11.40
N ILE A 5 0.04 -26.80 -11.85
CA ILE A 5 -1.24 -26.45 -12.48
C ILE A 5 -1.02 -25.64 -13.75
N VAL A 6 -1.82 -25.91 -14.78
CA VAL A 6 -1.90 -25.09 -15.98
C VAL A 6 -3.32 -24.55 -16.12
N PHE A 7 -3.45 -23.23 -16.20
CA PHE A 7 -4.71 -22.58 -16.55
C PHE A 7 -4.77 -22.31 -18.05
N ILE A 8 -5.93 -22.58 -18.68
CA ILE A 8 -6.19 -22.31 -20.09
C ILE A 8 -7.40 -21.41 -20.23
N GLY A 9 -7.23 -20.26 -20.88
CA GLY A 9 -8.33 -19.32 -21.07
C GLY A 9 -7.86 -17.91 -21.40
N VAL A 10 -8.68 -16.90 -21.10
CA VAL A 10 -8.30 -15.50 -21.31
C VAL A 10 -7.40 -15.03 -20.17
N LEU A 11 -6.23 -14.50 -20.53
CA LEU A 11 -5.26 -13.91 -19.61
C LEU A 11 -5.16 -12.42 -19.90
N ALA A 12 -5.24 -11.58 -18.87
CA ALA A 12 -5.14 -10.12 -18.97
C ALA A 12 -4.10 -9.56 -18.00
N SER A 13 -3.10 -8.84 -18.49
CA SER A 13 -2.04 -8.24 -17.67
C SER A 13 -1.44 -6.99 -18.32
N SER A 14 -0.74 -6.18 -17.52
CA SER A 14 0.07 -5.07 -18.02
C SER A 14 1.56 -5.44 -18.03
N ASN A 15 2.29 -5.05 -19.08
CA ASN A 15 3.76 -5.10 -19.11
C ASN A 15 4.39 -3.71 -18.89
N SER A 16 3.62 -2.66 -19.15
CA SER A 16 3.94 -1.28 -18.86
C SER A 16 2.64 -0.49 -18.69
N ILE A 17 2.74 0.78 -18.32
CA ILE A 17 1.56 1.64 -18.18
C ILE A 17 0.82 1.87 -19.51
N GLN A 18 1.49 1.74 -20.66
CA GLN A 18 0.88 1.82 -21.99
C GLN A 18 0.54 0.46 -22.61
N ASP A 19 1.08 -0.66 -22.09
CA ASP A 19 0.91 -2.00 -22.67
C ASP A 19 0.07 -2.90 -21.76
N LEU A 20 -1.25 -2.90 -22.00
CA LEU A 20 -2.17 -3.90 -21.46
C LEU A 20 -2.49 -4.94 -22.53
N LYS A 21 -2.19 -6.21 -22.24
CA LYS A 21 -2.46 -7.35 -23.11
C LYS A 21 -3.61 -8.18 -22.57
N ALA A 22 -4.49 -8.58 -23.47
CA ALA A 22 -5.51 -9.59 -23.21
C ALA A 22 -5.52 -10.58 -24.38
N PHE A 23 -5.29 -11.87 -24.09
CA PHE A 23 -5.23 -12.91 -25.12
C PHE A 23 -5.68 -14.26 -24.56
N ARG A 24 -6.10 -15.17 -25.43
CA ARG A 24 -6.39 -16.55 -25.05
C ARG A 24 -5.09 -17.36 -25.08
N GLY A 25 -4.77 -18.01 -23.97
CA GLY A 25 -3.49 -18.68 -23.81
C GLY A 25 -3.45 -19.61 -22.59
N TYR A 26 -2.24 -19.95 -22.19
CA TYR A 26 -1.96 -20.78 -21.03
C TYR A 26 -1.06 -20.09 -20.00
N LEU A 27 -1.26 -20.43 -18.74
CA LEU A 27 -0.43 -20.03 -17.61
C LEU A 27 -0.02 -21.27 -16.81
N CYS A 28 1.27 -21.60 -16.81
CA CYS A 28 1.83 -22.69 -16.02
C CYS A 28 2.32 -22.18 -14.68
N ILE A 29 1.95 -22.89 -13.61
CA ILE A 29 2.40 -22.60 -12.25
C ILE A 29 2.96 -23.89 -11.66
N GLU A 30 4.16 -23.78 -11.09
CA GLU A 30 4.80 -24.85 -10.33
C GLU A 30 5.21 -24.31 -8.96
N ASN A 31 4.72 -24.93 -7.90
CA ASN A 31 5.05 -24.56 -6.51
C ASN A 31 4.84 -23.06 -6.22
N GLY A 32 3.77 -22.47 -6.77
CA GLY A 32 3.43 -21.06 -6.57
C GLY A 32 4.18 -20.06 -7.47
N VAL A 33 5.02 -20.52 -8.39
CA VAL A 33 5.77 -19.68 -9.33
C VAL A 33 5.28 -19.89 -10.76
N ILE A 34 5.12 -18.81 -11.52
CA ILE A 34 4.80 -18.90 -12.96
C ILE A 34 6.03 -19.41 -13.72
N THR A 35 5.93 -20.58 -14.36
CA THR A 35 7.02 -21.20 -15.14
C THR A 35 6.81 -21.14 -16.65
N GLY A 36 5.65 -20.69 -17.10
CA GLY A 36 5.38 -20.50 -18.52
C GLY A 36 4.10 -19.71 -18.78
N VAL A 37 4.15 -18.86 -19.81
CA VAL A 37 2.99 -18.15 -20.35
C VAL A 37 3.09 -18.19 -21.88
N GLY A 38 1.99 -18.47 -22.56
CA GLY A 38 2.01 -18.48 -24.02
C GLY A 38 0.64 -18.59 -24.67
N ALA A 39 0.63 -18.57 -26.01
CA ALA A 39 -0.59 -18.67 -26.79
C ALA A 39 -1.18 -20.09 -26.76
N ASN A 40 -2.47 -20.20 -27.09
CA ASN A 40 -3.20 -21.47 -27.03
C ASN A 40 -2.61 -22.54 -27.99
N GLU A 41 -2.12 -22.12 -29.16
CA GLU A 41 -1.49 -23.00 -30.14
C GLU A 41 -0.23 -23.64 -29.58
N THR A 42 0.56 -22.87 -28.83
CA THR A 42 1.76 -23.38 -28.13
C THR A 42 1.38 -24.37 -27.04
N PHE A 43 0.28 -24.14 -26.34
CA PHE A 43 -0.21 -25.10 -25.34
C PHE A 43 -0.57 -26.45 -25.98
N GLU A 44 -1.34 -26.46 -27.07
CA GLU A 44 -1.75 -27.72 -27.72
C GLU A 44 -0.56 -28.51 -28.26
N ASP A 45 0.43 -27.85 -28.86
CA ASP A 45 1.68 -28.49 -29.31
C ASP A 45 2.46 -29.12 -28.14
N LEU A 46 2.63 -28.36 -27.04
CA LEU A 46 3.33 -28.84 -25.85
C LEU A 46 2.58 -29.97 -25.14
N LYS A 47 1.25 -29.91 -25.12
CA LYS A 47 0.37 -30.96 -24.59
C LYS A 47 0.50 -32.25 -25.42
N GLY A 48 0.51 -32.15 -26.75
CA GLY A 48 0.74 -33.29 -27.65
C GLY A 48 2.11 -33.95 -27.48
N LYS A 49 3.09 -33.22 -26.92
CA LYS A 49 4.43 -33.70 -26.59
C LYS A 49 4.57 -34.22 -25.14
N GLY A 50 3.47 -34.30 -24.39
CA GLY A 50 3.46 -34.81 -23.01
C GLY A 50 4.03 -33.84 -21.96
N LYS A 51 4.23 -32.55 -22.27
CA LYS A 51 4.81 -31.57 -21.33
C LYS A 51 3.97 -31.38 -20.07
N PHE A 52 2.66 -31.61 -20.17
CA PHE A 52 1.70 -31.34 -19.10
C PHE A 52 1.08 -32.61 -18.51
N ASP A 53 1.67 -33.78 -18.74
CA ASP A 53 1.14 -35.08 -18.27
C ASP A 53 1.09 -35.18 -16.75
N ASP A 54 1.95 -34.44 -16.04
CA ASP A 54 2.01 -34.35 -14.58
C ASP A 54 1.38 -33.06 -14.02
N PHE A 55 0.67 -32.28 -14.84
CA PHE A 55 -0.01 -31.05 -14.41
C PHE A 55 -1.52 -31.27 -14.25
N GLN A 56 -2.10 -30.63 -13.24
CA GLN A 56 -3.55 -30.40 -13.22
C GLN A 56 -3.89 -29.34 -14.28
N ILE A 57 -4.78 -29.65 -15.23
CA ILE A 57 -5.22 -28.68 -16.24
C ILE A 57 -6.57 -28.10 -15.83
N GLN A 58 -6.66 -26.78 -15.75
CA GLN A 58 -7.89 -26.04 -15.48
C GLN A 58 -8.26 -25.14 -16.66
N TYR A 59 -9.38 -25.44 -17.30
CA TYR A 59 -9.95 -24.59 -18.34
C TYR A 59 -10.84 -23.52 -17.69
N LEU A 60 -10.64 -22.26 -18.09
CA LEU A 60 -11.52 -21.16 -17.71
C LEU A 60 -12.79 -21.20 -18.57
N GLU A 61 -13.93 -20.94 -17.93
CA GLU A 61 -15.21 -20.81 -18.62
C GLU A 61 -15.21 -19.59 -19.58
N PRO A 62 -16.08 -19.54 -20.60
CA PRO A 62 -16.12 -18.44 -21.56
C PRO A 62 -16.31 -17.03 -20.96
N ASN A 63 -16.91 -16.95 -19.77
CA ASN A 63 -17.15 -15.73 -19.01
C ASN A 63 -16.09 -15.45 -17.94
N GLN A 64 -15.00 -16.22 -17.91
CA GLN A 64 -13.90 -16.09 -16.97
C GLN A 64 -12.63 -15.61 -17.68
N PHE A 65 -11.83 -14.86 -16.94
CA PHE A 65 -10.47 -14.50 -17.31
C PHE A 65 -9.60 -14.47 -16.06
N LEU A 66 -8.29 -14.62 -16.24
CA LEU A 66 -7.30 -14.42 -15.17
C LEU A 66 -6.62 -13.07 -15.36
N MET A 67 -6.28 -12.47 -14.22
CA MET A 67 -5.48 -11.25 -14.14
C MET A 67 -4.57 -11.31 -12.91
N PRO A 68 -3.50 -10.51 -12.85
CA PRO A 68 -2.74 -10.33 -11.62
C PRO A 68 -3.67 -9.91 -10.47
N GLY A 69 -3.37 -10.40 -9.26
CA GLY A 69 -4.05 -9.93 -8.06
C GLY A 69 -3.74 -8.46 -7.80
N PHE A 70 -4.67 -7.76 -7.15
CA PHE A 70 -4.50 -6.34 -6.85
C PHE A 70 -3.46 -6.12 -5.74
N VAL A 71 -2.75 -4.99 -5.86
CA VAL A 71 -1.79 -4.51 -4.86
C VAL A 71 -2.35 -3.28 -4.18
N ASP A 72 -2.68 -3.40 -2.89
CA ASP A 72 -3.06 -2.29 -2.05
C ASP A 72 -1.83 -1.70 -1.36
N CYS A 73 -1.35 -0.57 -1.86
CA CYS A 73 -0.11 0.05 -1.39
C CYS A 73 -0.29 0.85 -0.09
N HIS A 74 -1.53 1.03 0.40
CA HIS A 74 -1.77 1.74 1.65
C HIS A 74 -3.17 1.48 2.20
N THR A 75 -3.24 0.89 3.40
CA THR A 75 -4.51 0.66 4.10
C THR A 75 -4.31 0.54 5.62
N HIS A 76 -5.19 1.12 6.43
CA HIS A 76 -5.14 0.96 7.89
C HIS A 76 -6.08 -0.16 8.32
N ALA A 77 -5.50 -1.34 8.55
CA ALA A 77 -6.24 -2.48 9.08
C ALA A 77 -7.03 -2.16 10.37
N PRO A 78 -6.51 -1.39 11.36
CA PRO A 78 -7.26 -1.20 12.61
C PRO A 78 -8.49 -0.31 12.45
N GLN A 79 -8.55 0.45 11.36
CA GLN A 79 -9.63 1.41 11.09
C GLN A 79 -10.78 0.79 10.30
N PHE A 80 -10.65 -0.47 9.85
CA PHE A 80 -11.71 -1.16 9.12
C PHE A 80 -13.11 -1.09 9.78
N PRO A 81 -13.26 -1.18 11.12
CA PRO A 81 -14.56 -0.97 11.78
C PRO A 81 -15.19 0.42 11.58
N ASN A 82 -14.40 1.43 11.20
CA ASN A 82 -14.84 2.81 10.97
C ASN A 82 -15.18 3.12 9.50
N ILE A 83 -15.14 2.14 8.58
CA ILE A 83 -15.50 2.38 7.17
C ILE A 83 -16.87 3.07 7.08
N GLY A 84 -16.90 4.22 6.41
CA GLY A 84 -18.11 5.03 6.21
C GLY A 84 -18.43 6.01 7.34
N LEU A 85 -17.68 6.03 8.44
CA LEU A 85 -17.94 6.92 9.58
C LEU A 85 -17.11 8.21 9.54
N GLY A 86 -17.76 9.35 9.78
CA GLY A 86 -17.10 10.64 9.99
C GLY A 86 -16.47 11.28 8.74
N LEU A 87 -16.83 10.79 7.54
CA LEU A 87 -16.32 11.27 6.24
C LEU A 87 -16.83 12.66 5.84
N ASP A 88 -17.68 13.27 6.68
CA ASP A 88 -18.14 14.65 6.56
C ASP A 88 -17.18 15.67 7.23
N ARG A 89 -16.06 15.19 7.82
CA ARG A 89 -15.11 15.99 8.59
C ARG A 89 -13.74 16.13 7.91
N PRO A 90 -13.00 17.22 8.18
CA PRO A 90 -11.59 17.32 7.80
C PRO A 90 -10.71 16.28 8.52
N LEU A 91 -9.58 15.92 7.90
CA LEU A 91 -8.61 14.91 8.38
C LEU A 91 -8.27 15.01 9.88
N LEU A 92 -7.81 16.16 10.36
CA LEU A 92 -7.34 16.30 11.76
C LEU A 92 -8.47 16.08 12.77
N GLU A 93 -9.66 16.61 12.51
CA GLU A 93 -10.83 16.39 13.38
C GLU A 93 -11.30 14.93 13.36
N TRP A 94 -11.17 14.27 12.20
CA TRP A 94 -11.54 12.87 12.03
C TRP A 94 -10.61 11.94 12.82
N LEU A 95 -9.30 12.22 12.81
CA LEU A 95 -8.31 11.46 13.57
C LEU A 95 -8.62 11.43 15.07
N ASP A 96 -8.87 12.60 15.66
CA ASP A 96 -9.14 12.73 17.09
C ASP A 96 -10.47 12.10 17.49
N LYS A 97 -11.51 12.24 16.66
CA LYS A 97 -12.87 11.83 17.01
C LYS A 97 -13.13 10.34 16.79
N TYR A 98 -12.53 9.73 15.77
CA TYR A 98 -12.85 8.35 15.35
C TYR A 98 -11.64 7.42 15.37
N THR A 99 -10.49 7.89 14.90
CA THR A 99 -9.34 7.03 14.62
C THR A 99 -8.57 6.66 15.90
N PHE A 100 -8.05 7.63 16.64
CA PHE A 100 -7.28 7.35 17.86
C PHE A 100 -8.09 6.60 18.94
N PRO A 101 -9.38 6.90 19.17
CA PRO A 101 -10.20 6.11 20.09
C PRO A 101 -10.34 4.64 19.68
N LEU A 102 -10.50 4.35 18.39
CA LEU A 102 -10.60 2.97 17.91
C LEU A 102 -9.25 2.26 17.97
N GLU A 103 -8.19 2.88 17.47
CA GLU A 103 -6.85 2.28 17.46
C GLU A 103 -6.35 1.99 18.90
N SER A 104 -6.70 2.82 19.88
CA SER A 104 -6.41 2.60 21.31
C SER A 104 -6.97 1.28 21.87
N ARG A 105 -8.00 0.71 21.24
CA ARG A 105 -8.60 -0.57 21.67
C ARG A 105 -7.74 -1.77 21.29
N TYR A 106 -6.82 -1.64 20.34
CA TYR A 106 -5.95 -2.74 19.89
C TYR A 106 -4.83 -3.09 20.88
N LYS A 107 -4.79 -2.44 22.05
CA LYS A 107 -4.08 -2.96 23.22
C LYS A 107 -4.65 -4.31 23.70
N ASP A 108 -5.93 -4.55 23.42
CA ASP A 108 -6.57 -5.85 23.59
C ASP A 108 -6.25 -6.73 22.37
N VAL A 109 -5.43 -7.74 22.61
CA VAL A 109 -4.93 -8.67 21.58
C VAL A 109 -6.06 -9.53 20.99
N GLU A 110 -7.08 -9.90 21.79
CA GLU A 110 -8.19 -10.70 21.30
C GLU A 110 -9.07 -9.87 20.35
N PHE A 111 -9.31 -8.61 20.71
CA PHE A 111 -9.97 -7.66 19.82
C PHE A 111 -9.20 -7.48 18.52
N ALA A 112 -7.88 -7.27 18.61
CA ALA A 112 -7.01 -7.12 17.44
C ALA A 112 -7.08 -8.35 16.52
N ALA A 113 -6.92 -9.55 17.05
CA ALA A 113 -6.98 -10.80 16.30
C ALA A 113 -8.32 -10.96 15.56
N LYS A 114 -9.44 -10.69 16.25
CA LYS A 114 -10.78 -10.79 15.65
C LYS A 114 -10.97 -9.83 14.48
N VAL A 115 -10.54 -8.57 14.62
CA VAL A 115 -10.70 -7.58 13.55
C VAL A 115 -9.77 -7.90 12.38
N TYR A 116 -8.48 -8.13 12.65
CA TYR A 116 -7.50 -8.38 11.59
C TYR A 116 -7.73 -9.66 10.79
N ASP A 117 -8.30 -10.72 11.41
CA ASP A 117 -8.74 -11.92 10.69
C ASP A 117 -9.82 -11.59 9.63
N ARG A 118 -10.73 -10.65 9.95
CA ARG A 118 -11.78 -10.20 9.02
C ARG A 118 -11.28 -9.25 7.94
N VAL A 119 -10.34 -8.36 8.27
CA VAL A 119 -9.73 -7.44 7.30
C VAL A 119 -9.04 -8.22 6.19
N VAL A 120 -8.13 -9.13 6.55
CA VAL A 120 -7.35 -9.91 5.57
C VAL A 120 -8.26 -10.75 4.67
N GLN A 121 -9.26 -11.43 5.24
CA GLN A 121 -10.26 -12.18 4.46
C GLN A 121 -11.03 -11.27 3.51
N ARG A 122 -11.46 -10.10 3.96
CA ARG A 122 -12.21 -9.17 3.10
C ARG A 122 -11.36 -8.67 1.93
N LEU A 123 -10.10 -8.33 2.17
CA LEU A 123 -9.20 -7.86 1.12
C LEU A 123 -8.95 -8.96 0.09
N LEU A 124 -8.70 -10.20 0.52
CA LEU A 124 -8.59 -11.35 -0.38
C LEU A 124 -9.87 -11.59 -1.18
N GLN A 125 -11.05 -11.50 -0.56
CA GLN A 125 -12.35 -11.61 -1.24
C GLN A 125 -12.57 -10.51 -2.29
N ASN A 126 -11.93 -9.35 -2.13
CA ASN A 126 -11.94 -8.25 -3.10
C ASN A 126 -10.83 -8.37 -4.16
N GLY A 127 -10.03 -9.44 -4.14
CA GLY A 127 -8.94 -9.67 -5.10
C GLY A 127 -7.60 -9.01 -4.73
N THR A 128 -7.47 -8.43 -3.53
CA THR A 128 -6.21 -7.87 -3.04
C THR A 128 -5.29 -8.98 -2.52
N THR A 129 -4.31 -9.38 -3.35
CA THR A 129 -3.35 -10.44 -3.01
C THR A 129 -2.12 -9.93 -2.27
N THR A 130 -1.80 -8.64 -2.43
CA THR A 130 -0.70 -7.95 -1.74
C THR A 130 -1.21 -6.69 -1.05
N ALA A 131 -0.88 -6.49 0.23
CA ALA A 131 -1.30 -5.31 0.98
C ALA A 131 -0.17 -4.71 1.83
N CYS A 132 -0.07 -3.38 1.85
CA CYS A 132 0.80 -2.63 2.75
C CYS A 132 -0.03 -2.05 3.90
N TYR A 133 0.05 -2.70 5.06
CA TYR A 133 -0.80 -2.44 6.21
C TYR A 133 -0.15 -1.50 7.21
N PHE A 134 -0.92 -0.49 7.62
CA PHE A 134 -0.75 0.19 8.90
C PHE A 134 -1.45 -0.63 10.00
N GLY A 135 -0.69 -1.00 11.04
CA GLY A 135 -1.18 -1.54 12.31
C GLY A 135 -1.52 -0.44 13.31
N THR A 136 -1.22 -0.63 14.60
CA THR A 136 -1.41 0.39 15.65
C THR A 136 -0.10 0.67 16.40
N LEU A 137 -0.13 1.57 17.38
CA LEU A 137 0.97 1.78 18.33
C LEU A 137 1.26 0.52 19.16
N HIS A 138 0.33 -0.43 19.25
CA HIS A 138 0.48 -1.60 20.11
C HIS A 138 1.23 -2.72 19.37
N LYS A 139 2.42 -3.08 19.87
CA LYS A 139 3.24 -4.15 19.29
C LYS A 139 2.45 -5.46 19.18
N GLU A 140 1.83 -5.89 20.28
CA GLU A 140 1.23 -7.24 20.34
C GLU A 140 -0.06 -7.32 19.53
N GLY A 141 -0.86 -6.26 19.53
CA GLY A 141 -2.00 -6.14 18.63
C GLY A 141 -1.55 -6.20 17.17
N SER A 142 -0.51 -5.45 16.79
CA SER A 142 -0.02 -5.41 15.39
C SER A 142 0.58 -6.75 14.94
N LEU A 143 1.13 -7.56 15.85
CA LEU A 143 1.58 -8.92 15.52
C LEU A 143 0.43 -9.85 15.12
N GLU A 144 -0.80 -9.63 15.62
CA GLU A 144 -1.98 -10.40 15.20
C GLU A 144 -2.34 -10.15 13.72
N LEU A 145 -2.03 -8.97 13.18
CA LEU A 145 -2.21 -8.68 11.76
C LEU A 145 -1.25 -9.51 10.89
N ALA A 146 0.02 -9.60 11.29
CA ALA A 146 0.99 -10.45 10.62
C ALA A 146 0.59 -11.94 10.69
N LYS A 147 0.14 -12.42 11.86
CA LYS A 147 -0.37 -13.80 12.02
C LYS A 147 -1.58 -14.07 11.13
N SER A 148 -2.50 -13.12 11.00
CA SER A 148 -3.64 -13.21 10.11
C SER A 148 -3.21 -13.30 8.63
N ALA A 149 -2.32 -12.42 8.17
CA ALA A 149 -1.80 -12.46 6.81
C ALA A 149 -1.11 -13.80 6.48
N ILE A 150 -0.29 -14.33 7.41
CA ILE A 150 0.33 -15.65 7.29
C ILE A 150 -0.72 -16.76 7.20
N LYS A 151 -1.70 -16.77 8.11
CA LYS A 151 -2.78 -17.77 8.16
C LYS A 151 -3.55 -17.85 6.84
N HIS A 152 -3.84 -16.70 6.22
CA HIS A 152 -4.59 -16.62 4.97
C HIS A 152 -3.72 -16.57 3.72
N LYS A 153 -2.40 -16.72 3.86
CA LYS A 153 -1.41 -16.70 2.76
C LYS A 153 -1.49 -15.44 1.89
N GLN A 154 -1.79 -14.29 2.49
CA GLN A 154 -1.73 -13.01 1.80
C GLN A 154 -0.29 -12.48 1.81
N ARG A 155 0.19 -11.95 0.69
CA ARG A 155 1.46 -11.20 0.68
C ARG A 155 1.24 -9.87 1.39
N ALA A 156 2.11 -9.52 2.33
CA ALA A 156 1.89 -8.30 3.12
C ALA A 156 3.19 -7.65 3.59
N LEU A 157 3.19 -6.31 3.55
CA LEU A 157 4.04 -5.50 4.41
C LEU A 157 3.20 -5.13 5.63
N VAL A 158 3.67 -5.47 6.84
CA VAL A 158 2.94 -5.17 8.08
C VAL A 158 3.77 -4.26 8.97
N GLY A 159 3.19 -3.13 9.37
CA GLY A 159 3.88 -2.12 10.17
C GLY A 159 3.18 -1.78 11.47
N LYS A 160 3.88 -1.95 12.59
CA LYS A 160 3.54 -1.27 13.85
C LYS A 160 3.74 0.23 13.64
N VAL A 161 2.70 1.00 13.93
CA VAL A 161 2.74 2.47 13.83
C VAL A 161 3.62 3.05 14.93
N SER A 162 4.35 4.11 14.62
CA SER A 162 5.17 4.87 15.57
C SER A 162 4.75 6.33 15.66
N MET A 163 4.63 6.85 16.89
CA MET A 163 4.30 8.25 17.21
C MET A 163 4.90 8.63 18.58
N ASN A 164 5.55 9.79 18.70
CA ASN A 164 6.08 10.29 19.98
C ASN A 164 5.72 11.74 20.33
N ILE A 165 5.18 12.51 19.38
CA ILE A 165 4.68 13.86 19.67
C ILE A 165 3.38 13.73 20.46
N LYS A 166 3.31 14.45 21.60
CA LYS A 166 2.14 14.42 22.49
C LYS A 166 0.90 14.94 21.75
N ASN A 167 -0.22 14.25 21.93
CA ASN A 167 -1.53 14.64 21.43
C ASN A 167 -2.58 14.54 22.55
N ASP A 168 -3.73 15.19 22.34
CA ASP A 168 -4.81 15.29 23.33
C ASP A 168 -5.45 13.93 23.65
N ALA A 169 -5.37 12.97 22.73
CA ALA A 169 -5.86 11.61 22.94
C ALA A 169 -4.94 10.75 23.83
N GLY A 170 -3.73 11.22 24.16
CA GLY A 170 -2.75 10.45 24.92
C GLY A 170 -2.20 9.24 24.14
N TYR A 171 -2.37 9.22 22.81
CA TYR A 171 -2.03 8.10 21.94
C TYR A 171 -0.65 8.32 21.30
N TYR A 172 0.40 8.17 22.10
CA TYR A 172 1.82 8.31 21.72
C TYR A 172 2.72 7.55 22.70
N ASN A 173 3.98 7.30 22.33
CA ASN A 173 4.99 6.67 23.18
C ASN A 173 6.20 7.58 23.37
N ALA A 174 7.02 7.33 24.40
CA ALA A 174 8.33 7.95 24.50
C ALA A 174 9.28 7.39 23.42
N THR A 175 10.17 8.22 22.85
CA THR A 175 11.07 7.86 21.75
C THR A 175 11.80 6.54 21.97
N ARG A 176 12.45 6.36 23.14
CA ARG A 176 13.18 5.13 23.47
C ARG A 176 12.28 3.89 23.49
N LYS A 177 11.07 4.01 24.05
CA LYS A 177 10.11 2.90 24.08
C LYS A 177 9.66 2.56 22.67
N GLU A 178 9.34 3.57 21.86
CA GLU A 178 8.87 3.40 20.50
C GLU A 178 9.92 2.71 19.61
N LEU A 179 11.19 3.16 19.68
CA LEU A 179 12.29 2.54 18.95
C LEU A 179 12.52 1.08 19.36
N ASN A 180 12.50 0.78 20.67
CA ASN A 180 12.65 -0.58 21.16
C ASN A 180 11.51 -1.49 20.67
N GLU A 181 10.26 -1.06 20.82
CA GLU A 181 9.11 -1.87 20.42
C GLU A 181 9.03 -2.06 18.91
N THR A 182 9.46 -1.07 18.10
CA THR A 182 9.54 -1.21 16.64
C THR A 182 10.64 -2.19 16.23
N GLU A 183 11.80 -2.14 16.87
CA GLU A 183 12.87 -3.11 16.60
C GLU A 183 12.44 -4.54 16.98
N GLU A 184 11.84 -4.72 18.16
CA GLU A 184 11.28 -6.02 18.58
C GLU A 184 10.19 -6.51 17.62
N PHE A 185 9.29 -5.62 17.16
CA PHE A 185 8.27 -5.96 16.18
C PHE A 185 8.87 -6.50 14.87
N VAL A 186 9.86 -5.79 14.32
CA VAL A 186 10.59 -6.20 13.11
C VAL A 186 11.21 -7.59 13.31
N GLN A 187 11.93 -7.79 14.42
CA GLN A 187 12.55 -9.08 14.76
C GLN A 187 11.52 -10.21 14.87
N CYS A 188 10.36 -9.97 15.48
CA CYS A 188 9.28 -10.94 15.59
C CYS A 188 8.73 -11.36 14.23
N ILE A 189 8.48 -10.41 13.31
CA ILE A 189 8.02 -10.77 11.95
C ILE A 189 9.08 -11.59 11.21
N LEU A 190 10.35 -11.18 11.27
CA LEU A 190 11.44 -11.94 10.63
C LEU A 190 11.59 -13.34 11.24
N HIS A 191 11.32 -13.50 12.54
CA HIS A 191 11.34 -14.79 13.22
C HIS A 191 10.27 -15.77 12.72
N TYR A 192 9.15 -15.27 12.18
CA TYR A 192 8.14 -16.14 11.55
C TYR A 192 8.67 -16.85 10.29
N LYS A 193 9.79 -16.41 9.72
CA LYS A 193 10.44 -17.01 8.53
C LYS A 193 9.44 -17.26 7.39
N ASN A 194 8.54 -16.30 7.17
CA ASN A 194 7.53 -16.39 6.15
C ASN A 194 7.94 -15.57 4.92
N GLU A 195 7.84 -16.14 3.73
CA GLU A 195 8.27 -15.49 2.47
C GLU A 195 7.27 -14.44 1.96
N LEU A 196 6.01 -14.49 2.42
CA LEU A 196 4.93 -13.60 1.96
C LEU A 196 4.76 -12.37 2.85
N VAL A 197 5.11 -12.46 4.15
CA VAL A 197 4.87 -11.40 5.13
C VAL A 197 6.20 -10.82 5.62
N GLN A 198 6.40 -9.53 5.38
CA GLN A 198 7.61 -8.79 5.74
C GLN A 198 7.26 -7.59 6.64
N PRO A 199 8.19 -7.16 7.51
CA PRO A 199 7.99 -5.96 8.30
C PRO A 199 8.17 -4.69 7.47
N VAL A 200 7.43 -3.64 7.82
CA VAL A 200 7.63 -2.27 7.31
C VAL A 200 7.68 -1.28 8.47
N VAL A 201 8.74 -0.48 8.53
CA VAL A 201 8.91 0.55 9.56
C VAL A 201 7.93 1.70 9.27
N THR A 202 7.14 2.09 10.26
CA THR A 202 5.95 2.93 10.02
C THR A 202 5.87 4.13 10.96
N PRO A 203 6.71 5.17 10.77
CA PRO A 203 6.38 6.49 11.33
C PRO A 203 5.01 6.89 10.77
N ARG A 204 4.04 7.25 11.62
CA ARG A 204 2.69 7.55 11.09
C ARG A 204 2.76 8.68 10.07
N PHE A 205 3.34 9.81 10.48
CA PHE A 205 3.52 11.03 9.71
C PHE A 205 4.30 12.05 10.55
N ALA A 206 4.92 13.06 9.92
CA ALA A 206 5.78 14.02 10.61
C ALA A 206 5.04 14.86 11.68
N VAL A 207 3.72 15.03 11.55
CA VAL A 207 2.89 15.66 12.60
C VAL A 207 2.97 14.93 13.95
N SER A 208 3.28 13.63 13.94
CA SER A 208 3.30 12.78 15.14
C SER A 208 4.67 12.24 15.55
N CYS A 209 5.69 12.48 14.72
CA CYS A 209 7.04 11.93 14.91
C CYS A 209 8.05 13.06 14.82
N ASP A 210 8.83 13.29 15.88
CA ASP A 210 9.95 14.23 15.81
C ASP A 210 11.16 13.64 15.04
N THR A 211 12.18 14.49 14.82
CA THR A 211 13.39 14.14 14.08
C THR A 211 14.18 13.02 14.74
N GLU A 212 14.19 12.95 16.08
CA GLU A 212 14.92 11.91 16.82
C GLU A 212 14.31 10.54 16.56
N LEU A 213 12.98 10.43 16.70
CA LEU A 213 12.25 9.21 16.41
C LEU A 213 12.41 8.81 14.94
N MET A 214 12.18 9.73 13.99
CA MET A 214 12.31 9.41 12.56
C MET A 214 13.72 8.93 12.19
N SER A 215 14.76 9.54 12.76
CA SER A 215 16.15 9.13 12.51
C SER A 215 16.44 7.75 13.08
N GLY A 216 15.93 7.43 14.27
CA GLY A 216 16.07 6.10 14.87
C GLY A 216 15.31 5.02 14.08
N LEU A 217 14.08 5.31 13.64
CA LEU A 217 13.29 4.41 12.78
C LEU A 217 14.01 4.15 11.45
N SER A 218 14.58 5.19 10.84
CA SER A 218 15.40 5.07 9.64
C SER A 218 16.63 4.15 9.84
N GLN A 219 17.26 4.20 11.01
CA GLN A 219 18.37 3.29 11.35
C GLN A 219 17.89 1.84 11.49
N ILE A 220 16.73 1.60 12.12
CA ILE A 220 16.13 0.26 12.22
C ILE A 220 15.83 -0.28 10.81
N ALA A 221 15.18 0.51 9.95
CA ALA A 221 14.86 0.11 8.58
C ALA A 221 16.12 -0.29 7.80
N ARG A 222 17.22 0.47 7.91
CA ARG A 222 18.51 0.11 7.30
C ARG A 222 19.12 -1.15 7.90
N LYS A 223 19.10 -1.31 9.22
CA LYS A 223 19.70 -2.45 9.93
C LYS A 223 19.09 -3.78 9.50
N TYR A 224 17.78 -3.81 9.25
CA TYR A 224 17.03 -5.01 8.89
C TYR A 224 16.56 -5.02 7.43
N ASP A 225 17.06 -4.11 6.58
CA ASP A 225 16.70 -3.96 5.16
C ASP A 225 15.17 -3.92 4.89
N CYS A 226 14.44 -3.28 5.81
CA CYS A 226 12.99 -3.18 5.77
C CYS A 226 12.51 -2.04 4.87
N HIS A 227 11.26 -2.15 4.42
CA HIS A 227 10.54 -1.01 3.86
C HIS A 227 10.24 0.04 4.92
N ILE A 228 9.95 1.26 4.45
CA ILE A 228 9.36 2.33 5.25
C ILE A 228 8.04 2.75 4.61
N GLN A 229 7.01 3.02 5.43
CA GLN A 229 5.77 3.64 4.96
C GLN A 229 5.39 4.82 5.86
N SER A 230 4.83 5.89 5.27
CA SER A 230 4.32 7.07 6.00
C SER A 230 3.29 7.83 5.15
N HIS A 231 2.75 8.92 5.67
CA HIS A 231 1.89 9.86 4.93
C HIS A 231 2.68 11.11 4.55
N ILE A 232 2.34 11.73 3.42
CA ILE A 232 2.95 13.01 3.02
C ILE A 232 1.97 13.91 2.26
N SER A 233 2.02 15.21 2.58
CA SER A 233 1.37 16.28 1.82
C SER A 233 -0.07 15.97 1.40
N GLU A 234 -0.85 15.42 2.33
CA GLU A 234 -2.24 15.02 2.10
C GLU A 234 -3.13 16.26 2.14
N ASN A 235 -2.99 17.08 3.18
CA ASN A 235 -3.84 18.24 3.44
C ASN A 235 -3.02 19.54 3.60
N ARG A 236 -3.55 20.68 3.16
CA ARG A 236 -2.85 21.97 3.30
C ARG A 236 -2.59 22.35 4.77
N LYS A 237 -3.56 22.13 5.66
CA LYS A 237 -3.40 22.41 7.10
C LYS A 237 -2.35 21.50 7.75
N GLU A 238 -2.25 20.27 7.27
CA GLU A 238 -1.20 19.33 7.69
C GLU A 238 0.18 19.88 7.31
N ILE A 239 0.35 20.30 6.05
CA ILE A 239 1.63 20.88 5.56
C ILE A 239 2.01 22.13 6.37
N GLU A 240 1.07 23.04 6.58
CA GLU A 240 1.27 24.25 7.40
C GLU A 240 1.71 23.90 8.83
N HIS A 241 1.07 22.88 9.43
CA HIS A 241 1.43 22.40 10.76
C HIS A 241 2.85 21.84 10.80
N VAL A 242 3.21 21.00 9.82
CA VAL A 242 4.57 20.43 9.72
C VAL A 242 5.62 21.51 9.57
N LEU A 243 5.43 22.46 8.65
CA LEU A 243 6.42 23.53 8.43
C LEU A 243 6.54 24.50 9.62
N LYS A 244 5.47 24.64 10.42
CA LYS A 244 5.51 25.38 11.68
C LYS A 244 6.28 24.64 12.77
N TYR A 245 6.05 23.34 12.93
CA TYR A 245 6.70 22.52 13.95
C TYR A 245 8.18 22.30 13.64
N PHE A 246 8.50 21.94 12.40
CA PHE A 246 9.86 21.78 11.89
C PHE A 246 10.38 23.10 11.32
N SER A 247 10.52 24.11 12.19
CA SER A 247 10.99 25.43 11.77
C SER A 247 12.37 25.34 11.11
N GLY A 248 12.52 25.93 9.92
CA GLY A 248 13.77 25.92 9.14
C GLY A 248 13.79 24.91 7.99
N TYR A 249 12.80 24.02 7.92
CA TYR A 249 12.55 23.17 6.75
C TYR A 249 11.69 23.93 5.73
N GLN A 250 11.97 23.72 4.44
CA GLN A 250 11.29 24.40 3.33
C GLN A 250 10.12 23.59 2.79
N THR A 251 10.22 22.27 2.83
CA THR A 251 9.19 21.36 2.32
C THR A 251 8.94 20.21 3.29
N TYR A 252 7.79 19.55 3.13
CA TYR A 252 7.45 18.37 3.94
C TYR A 252 8.42 17.23 3.65
N SER A 253 8.69 16.94 2.37
CA SER A 253 9.66 15.89 1.99
C SER A 253 11.06 16.12 2.57
N GLU A 254 11.50 17.36 2.76
CA GLU A 254 12.79 17.67 3.37
C GLU A 254 12.88 17.18 4.83
N VAL A 255 11.76 17.21 5.57
CA VAL A 255 11.68 16.69 6.95
C VAL A 255 12.03 15.20 6.97
N TYR A 256 11.43 14.43 6.06
CA TYR A 256 11.72 13.02 5.92
C TYR A 256 13.12 12.76 5.36
N ASP A 257 13.56 13.55 4.38
CA ASP A 257 14.84 13.33 3.71
C ASP A 257 16.02 13.50 4.67
N ARG A 258 16.03 14.59 5.44
CA ARG A 258 17.09 14.85 6.44
C ARG A 258 17.08 13.84 7.59
N SER A 259 15.94 13.22 7.87
CA SER A 259 15.81 12.15 8.87
C SER A 259 16.17 10.77 8.29
N GLY A 260 16.51 10.69 7.00
CA GLY A 260 16.87 9.44 6.31
C GLY A 260 15.68 8.53 5.99
N ILE A 261 14.45 9.03 6.08
CA ILE A 261 13.23 8.24 5.80
C ILE A 261 13.06 8.00 4.29
N LEU A 262 13.38 9.00 3.46
CA LEU A 262 13.23 8.88 2.00
C LEU A 262 14.32 7.96 1.42
N THR A 263 13.90 6.75 1.06
CA THR A 263 14.74 5.71 0.46
C THR A 263 14.01 5.01 -0.69
N LYS A 264 14.71 4.17 -1.46
CA LYS A 264 14.12 3.37 -2.55
C LYS A 264 13.06 2.36 -2.08
N LYS A 265 13.02 2.03 -0.79
CA LYS A 265 12.03 1.14 -0.15
C LYS A 265 11.00 1.92 0.66
N CYS A 266 10.76 3.19 0.31
CA CYS A 266 9.85 4.07 1.01
C CYS A 266 8.55 4.26 0.21
N ILE A 267 7.42 4.02 0.84
CA ILE A 267 6.07 4.22 0.30
C ILE A 267 5.42 5.40 1.03
N MET A 268 5.02 6.43 0.30
CA MET A 268 4.39 7.62 0.84
C MET A 268 2.93 7.73 0.40
N ALA A 269 2.01 7.70 1.34
CA ALA A 269 0.58 7.84 1.04
C ALA A 269 0.21 9.26 0.65
N HIS A 270 -0.80 9.37 -0.22
CA HIS A 270 -1.47 10.58 -0.68
C HIS A 270 -0.72 11.43 -1.70
N ALA A 271 0.33 12.14 -1.28
CA ALA A 271 1.13 13.03 -2.13
C ALA A 271 0.31 14.07 -2.93
N VAL A 272 -0.82 14.53 -2.37
CA VAL A 272 -1.76 15.45 -3.06
C VAL A 272 -1.09 16.75 -3.45
N TYR A 273 -0.25 17.29 -2.56
CA TYR A 273 0.33 18.61 -2.66
C TYR A 273 1.86 18.61 -2.77
N LEU A 274 2.47 17.54 -3.30
CA LEU A 274 3.89 17.58 -3.62
C LEU A 274 4.17 18.69 -4.63
N SER A 275 5.18 19.52 -4.37
CA SER A 275 5.71 20.44 -5.37
C SER A 275 6.62 19.71 -6.36
N GLU A 276 6.92 20.32 -7.51
CA GLU A 276 7.82 19.73 -8.53
C GLU A 276 9.19 19.36 -7.95
N LYS A 277 9.76 20.22 -7.10
CA LYS A 277 11.03 19.95 -6.41
C LYS A 277 10.95 18.69 -5.52
N GLU A 278 9.80 18.45 -4.90
CA GLU A 278 9.61 17.25 -4.08
C GLU A 278 9.43 16.00 -4.95
N MET A 279 8.75 16.14 -6.10
CA MET A 279 8.65 15.07 -7.10
C MET A 279 10.03 14.67 -7.64
N GLU A 280 10.91 15.63 -7.91
CA GLU A 280 12.30 15.38 -8.31
C GLU A 280 13.08 14.60 -7.23
N VAL A 281 12.89 14.94 -5.95
CA VAL A 281 13.49 14.20 -4.83
C VAL A 281 12.97 12.76 -4.80
N PHE A 282 11.67 12.57 -4.97
CA PHE A 282 11.03 11.25 -4.97
C PHE A 282 11.58 10.38 -6.12
N ALA A 283 11.58 10.90 -7.34
CA ALA A 283 12.10 10.20 -8.51
C ALA A 283 13.58 9.82 -8.35
N ARG A 284 14.42 10.78 -7.91
CA ARG A 284 15.85 10.54 -7.68
C ARG A 284 16.13 9.49 -6.61
N LYS A 285 15.31 9.44 -5.56
CA LYS A 285 15.49 8.50 -4.43
C LYS A 285 14.75 7.18 -4.63
N GLY A 286 13.91 7.06 -5.65
CA GLY A 286 13.05 5.91 -5.87
C GLY A 286 11.95 5.77 -4.82
N VAL A 287 11.47 6.88 -4.25
CA VAL A 287 10.34 6.86 -3.31
C VAL A 287 9.06 6.65 -4.11
N SER A 288 8.22 5.70 -3.67
CA SER A 288 6.92 5.43 -4.30
C SER A 288 5.79 6.17 -3.60
N VAL A 289 4.71 6.40 -4.34
CA VAL A 289 3.48 7.03 -3.86
C VAL A 289 2.34 6.02 -3.86
N ALA A 290 1.61 5.93 -2.75
CA ALA A 290 0.32 5.26 -2.69
C ALA A 290 -0.81 6.29 -2.89
N HIS A 291 -1.37 6.34 -4.09
CA HIS A 291 -2.47 7.23 -4.42
C HIS A 291 -3.79 6.70 -3.84
N CYS A 292 -4.41 7.48 -2.94
CA CYS A 292 -5.59 7.09 -2.17
C CYS A 292 -6.81 7.97 -2.53
N PRO A 293 -7.38 7.84 -3.75
CA PRO A 293 -8.36 8.79 -4.28
C PRO A 293 -9.68 8.87 -3.48
N ALA A 294 -10.15 7.74 -2.94
CA ALA A 294 -11.35 7.72 -2.11
C ALA A 294 -11.15 8.59 -0.87
N SER A 295 -10.11 8.30 -0.07
CA SER A 295 -9.79 9.08 1.12
C SER A 295 -9.57 10.56 0.83
N ASN A 296 -8.75 10.86 -0.19
CA ASN A 296 -8.43 12.24 -0.54
C ASN A 296 -9.68 13.09 -0.82
N THR A 297 -10.70 12.49 -1.45
CA THR A 297 -11.97 13.18 -1.74
C THR A 297 -12.91 13.20 -0.54
N ARG A 298 -13.02 12.10 0.22
CA ARG A 298 -13.88 12.01 1.41
C ARG A 298 -13.46 12.98 2.50
N LEU A 299 -12.17 13.03 2.82
CA LEU A 299 -11.63 13.91 3.87
C LEU A 299 -11.39 15.36 3.41
N ARG A 300 -11.83 15.69 2.18
CA ARG A 300 -11.64 17.01 1.56
C ARG A 300 -10.18 17.44 1.53
N SER A 301 -9.29 16.46 1.38
CA SER A 301 -7.85 16.66 1.32
C SER A 301 -7.45 17.26 -0.01
N GLY A 302 -7.95 16.74 -1.14
CA GLY A 302 -7.76 17.33 -2.46
C GLY A 302 -7.75 16.31 -3.60
N LEU A 303 -7.28 16.74 -4.77
CA LEU A 303 -7.19 15.92 -5.97
C LEU A 303 -5.71 15.67 -6.30
N CYS A 304 -5.23 14.43 -6.10
CA CYS A 304 -3.84 14.08 -6.36
C CYS A 304 -3.56 14.08 -7.88
N PRO A 305 -2.57 14.84 -8.37
CA PRO A 305 -2.27 14.95 -9.80
C PRO A 305 -1.42 13.76 -10.30
N VAL A 306 -2.01 12.56 -10.34
CA VAL A 306 -1.30 11.31 -10.67
C VAL A 306 -0.56 11.39 -12.00
N ARG A 307 -1.16 11.98 -13.05
CA ARG A 307 -0.47 12.17 -14.34
C ARG A 307 0.83 12.95 -14.18
N LYS A 308 0.81 14.03 -13.40
CA LYS A 308 1.99 14.86 -13.14
C LYS A 308 3.07 14.08 -12.39
N LEU A 309 2.69 13.26 -11.41
CA LEU A 309 3.63 12.37 -10.69
C LEU A 309 4.31 11.40 -11.66
N LEU A 310 3.53 10.75 -12.53
CA LEU A 310 4.03 9.81 -13.54
C LEU A 310 4.97 10.50 -14.55
N ASN A 311 4.60 11.69 -15.04
CA ASN A 311 5.43 12.48 -15.96
C ASN A 311 6.76 12.91 -15.31
N ASN A 312 6.81 13.00 -13.98
CA ASN A 312 8.03 13.28 -13.20
C ASN A 312 8.76 12.00 -12.75
N ASN A 313 8.45 10.84 -13.34
CA ASN A 313 9.07 9.55 -13.03
C ASN A 313 8.91 9.09 -11.56
N VAL A 314 7.87 9.56 -10.87
CA VAL A 314 7.51 9.03 -9.55
C VAL A 314 6.76 7.72 -9.72
N VAL A 315 7.17 6.68 -8.98
CA VAL A 315 6.46 5.39 -8.96
C VAL A 315 5.15 5.57 -8.21
N VAL A 316 4.03 5.15 -8.82
CA VAL A 316 2.70 5.30 -8.23
C VAL A 316 1.98 3.94 -8.22
N GLY A 317 1.47 3.57 -7.05
CA GLY A 317 0.50 2.50 -6.84
C GLY A 317 -0.81 3.05 -6.27
N LEU A 318 -1.83 2.20 -6.16
CA LEU A 318 -3.11 2.58 -5.55
C LEU A 318 -3.18 2.12 -4.09
N GLY A 319 -3.85 2.92 -3.26
CA GLY A 319 -4.19 2.59 -1.87
C GLY A 319 -5.68 2.73 -1.62
N THR A 320 -6.25 1.86 -0.78
CA THR A 320 -7.63 2.02 -0.32
C THR A 320 -7.75 3.08 0.77
N ASP A 321 -6.70 3.24 1.57
CA ASP A 321 -6.66 4.08 2.77
C ASP A 321 -7.88 3.89 3.67
N VAL A 322 -8.27 2.62 3.90
CA VAL A 322 -9.31 2.34 4.87
C VAL A 322 -8.86 2.91 6.23
N SER A 323 -9.64 3.72 6.96
CA SER A 323 -11.03 4.09 6.68
C SER A 323 -11.25 5.56 6.30
N GLY A 324 -10.19 6.31 5.95
CA GLY A 324 -10.35 7.60 5.28
C GLY A 324 -11.06 7.41 3.94
N GLY A 325 -10.70 6.33 3.24
CA GLY A 325 -11.47 5.73 2.15
C GLY A 325 -12.61 4.85 2.65
N ASP A 326 -13.73 4.89 1.94
CA ASP A 326 -14.98 4.19 2.27
C ASP A 326 -15.12 2.82 1.60
N SER A 327 -14.06 2.29 1.00
CA SER A 327 -14.06 1.01 0.30
C SER A 327 -12.78 0.23 0.58
N ALA A 328 -12.92 -1.08 0.78
CA ALA A 328 -11.80 -2.02 0.92
C ALA A 328 -11.41 -2.69 -0.41
N SER A 329 -11.83 -2.12 -1.55
CA SER A 329 -11.61 -2.70 -2.88
C SER A 329 -10.73 -1.80 -3.73
N ILE A 330 -9.63 -2.34 -4.25
CA ILE A 330 -8.78 -1.65 -5.22
C ILE A 330 -9.52 -1.36 -6.53
N LEU A 331 -10.56 -2.13 -6.89
CA LEU A 331 -11.42 -1.79 -8.02
C LEU A 331 -12.18 -0.47 -7.81
N ASP A 332 -12.54 -0.14 -6.57
CA ASP A 332 -13.09 1.19 -6.27
C ASP A 332 -12.00 2.26 -6.42
N ALA A 333 -10.79 2.02 -5.90
CA ALA A 333 -9.66 2.92 -6.08
C ALA A 333 -9.36 3.19 -7.57
N VAL A 334 -9.40 2.17 -8.44
CA VAL A 334 -9.28 2.30 -9.91
C VAL A 334 -10.30 3.28 -10.48
N ARG A 335 -11.58 3.12 -10.11
CA ARG A 335 -12.67 4.00 -10.58
C ARG A 335 -12.46 5.42 -10.09
N ARG A 336 -12.13 5.58 -8.82
CA ARG A 336 -11.91 6.88 -8.17
C ARG A 336 -10.68 7.60 -8.73
N THR A 337 -9.63 6.88 -9.12
CA THR A 337 -8.46 7.48 -9.80
C THR A 337 -8.85 8.09 -11.13
N MET A 338 -9.68 7.39 -11.93
CA MET A 338 -10.20 7.95 -13.19
C MET A 338 -11.03 9.21 -12.91
N ASP A 339 -11.99 9.12 -11.98
CA ASP A 339 -12.84 10.26 -11.57
C ASP A 339 -12.00 11.49 -11.17
N VAL A 340 -11.04 11.30 -10.25
CA VAL A 340 -10.16 12.38 -9.76
C VAL A 340 -9.35 13.02 -10.89
N SER A 341 -8.84 12.21 -11.81
CA SER A 341 -8.07 12.73 -12.95
C SER A 341 -8.93 13.53 -13.93
N THR A 342 -10.17 13.10 -14.17
CA THR A 342 -11.15 13.85 -14.98
C THR A 342 -11.55 15.16 -14.30
N HIS A 343 -11.73 15.16 -12.97
CA HIS A 343 -12.00 16.40 -12.24
C HIS A 343 -10.85 17.42 -12.35
N LEU A 344 -9.60 16.96 -12.34
CA LEU A 344 -8.44 17.84 -12.56
C LEU A 344 -8.45 18.43 -13.97
N GLU A 345 -8.77 17.63 -14.99
CA GLU A 345 -8.91 18.11 -16.37
C GLU A 345 -10.03 19.16 -16.50
N PHE A 346 -11.19 18.96 -15.84
CA PHE A 346 -12.27 19.95 -15.77
C PHE A 346 -11.86 21.27 -15.10
N GLN A 347 -10.88 21.23 -14.18
CA GLN A 347 -10.33 22.43 -13.53
C GLN A 347 -9.28 23.16 -14.38
N GLY A 348 -9.07 22.73 -15.63
CA GLY A 348 -8.11 23.35 -16.55
C GLY A 348 -6.67 22.88 -16.35
N ASN A 349 -6.45 21.74 -15.68
CA ASN A 349 -5.14 21.10 -15.68
C ASN A 349 -4.81 20.64 -17.12
N PRO A 350 -3.63 21.00 -17.68
CA PRO A 350 -3.27 20.64 -19.05
C PRO A 350 -2.99 19.14 -19.25
N GLU A 351 -2.82 18.41 -18.15
CA GLU A 351 -2.49 16.98 -18.16
C GLU A 351 -3.71 16.11 -18.48
N HIS A 352 -3.56 15.15 -19.38
CA HIS A 352 -4.63 14.22 -19.73
C HIS A 352 -5.02 13.32 -18.56
N ALA A 353 -6.32 13.10 -18.39
CA ALA A 353 -6.87 12.16 -17.42
C ALA A 353 -6.27 10.75 -17.54
N ILE A 354 -6.28 10.03 -16.43
CA ILE A 354 -5.85 8.63 -16.35
C ILE A 354 -6.95 7.77 -16.95
N ASN A 355 -6.61 6.96 -17.95
CA ASN A 355 -7.56 6.03 -18.55
C ASN A 355 -7.59 4.68 -17.80
N TRP A 356 -8.52 3.80 -18.16
CA TRP A 356 -8.73 2.52 -17.48
C TRP A 356 -7.56 1.54 -17.58
N ARG A 357 -6.77 1.58 -18.66
CA ARG A 357 -5.58 0.70 -18.83
C ARG A 357 -4.48 1.13 -17.88
N GLU A 358 -4.29 2.44 -17.76
CA GLU A 358 -3.31 3.03 -16.85
C GLU A 358 -3.73 2.81 -15.40
N ALA A 359 -5.01 3.02 -15.07
CA ALA A 359 -5.53 2.74 -13.73
C ALA A 359 -5.39 1.25 -13.35
N PHE A 360 -5.61 0.32 -14.30
CA PHE A 360 -5.36 -1.10 -14.10
C PHE A 360 -3.87 -1.40 -13.86
N TYR A 361 -2.95 -0.75 -14.59
CA TYR A 361 -1.52 -0.84 -14.34
C TYR A 361 -1.17 -0.37 -12.91
N LEU A 362 -1.67 0.79 -12.48
CA LEU A 362 -1.43 1.32 -11.12
C LEU A 362 -1.94 0.37 -10.02
N ALA A 363 -3.05 -0.34 -10.29
CA ALA A 363 -3.65 -1.31 -9.38
C ALA A 363 -2.91 -2.66 -9.29
N THR A 364 -2.02 -2.93 -10.24
CA THR A 364 -1.30 -4.21 -10.37
C THR A 364 0.21 -3.97 -10.43
N LEU A 365 0.80 -3.89 -11.63
CA LEU A 365 2.25 -3.78 -11.83
C LEU A 365 2.86 -2.49 -11.26
N GLY A 366 2.18 -1.34 -11.39
CA GLY A 366 2.62 -0.09 -10.76
C GLY A 366 2.61 -0.16 -9.23
N GLY A 367 1.60 -0.83 -8.67
CA GLY A 367 1.55 -1.14 -7.24
C GLY A 367 2.66 -2.08 -6.80
N SER A 368 2.95 -3.15 -7.56
CA SER A 368 4.03 -4.08 -7.21
C SER A 368 5.39 -3.38 -7.21
N HIS A 369 5.65 -2.49 -8.17
CA HIS A 369 6.85 -1.65 -8.16
C HIS A 369 6.99 -0.76 -6.92
N SER A 370 5.89 -0.46 -6.22
CA SER A 370 5.90 0.34 -4.98
C SER A 370 6.27 -0.48 -3.74
N VAL A 371 5.88 -1.76 -3.70
CA VAL A 371 6.02 -2.64 -2.51
C VAL A 371 7.13 -3.70 -2.66
N GLU A 372 7.69 -3.86 -3.86
CA GLU A 372 8.77 -4.83 -4.16
C GLU A 372 10.09 -4.12 -4.54
N SER A 373 10.22 -2.82 -4.29
CA SER A 373 11.36 -1.98 -4.69
C SER A 373 12.68 -2.39 -4.02
N GLY A 374 13.33 -3.47 -4.49
CA GLY A 374 14.60 -3.92 -3.94
C GLY A 374 15.00 -5.37 -4.21
N SER A 375 14.18 -6.15 -4.93
CA SER A 375 14.56 -7.46 -5.47
C SER A 375 15.31 -7.35 -6.80
#